data_AF-A0AAN5A1C0-F1
#
_entry.id   AF-A0AAN5A1C0-F1
#
_cell.length_a   1.000
_cell.length_b   1.000
_cell.length_c   1.000
_cell.angle_alpha   90.00
_cell.angle_beta   90.00
_cell.angle_gamma   90.00
#
_symmetry.space_group_name_H-M   'P 1'
#
loop_
_entity.id
_entity.type
_entity.pdbx_description
1 polymer ?
#
loop_
_entity_poly.entity_id
_entity_poly.type
_entity_poly.pdbx_seq_one_letter_code
_entity_poly.pdbx_strand_id
1 'polypeptide(L)'
;MPKTSSELLTLWEAGTPLQQAVHVFAPKDLKADWKSARSQSSLQAIRDRAEADAATEAPIAEKISRAIAEADPILNRRADLMNRMRWNLAEALRRDLLIAVAFEFPRTLASAPVELRPEYWRGKQVWDKGELHADNLRFVEVRILMPAQAAALLGGSVEGTARKPGRPGYGPDIEAAFHALNKAGKIAPHASMSSHYPLIRDWLRVHRPDSAPTPHTPGDEAIRRVVAPLFRALTDDA
;
A
#
# COMPACT_ATOMS: atom_id res chain seq x y z
N MET A 1 14.22 3.59 21.81
CA MET A 1 14.16 2.84 23.07
C MET A 1 13.16 1.69 22.89
N PRO A 2 13.38 0.51 23.51
CA PRO A 2 12.38 -0.55 23.51
C PRO A 2 11.10 -0.07 24.22
N LYS A 3 9.93 -0.38 23.66
CA LYS A 3 8.63 -0.05 24.26
C LYS A 3 8.42 -0.88 25.52
N THR A 4 7.87 -0.26 26.55
CA THR A 4 7.49 -0.93 27.80
C THR A 4 6.27 -1.85 27.60
N SER A 5 6.06 -2.78 28.52
CA SER A 5 4.90 -3.68 28.49
C SER A 5 3.56 -2.93 28.51
N SER A 6 3.48 -1.81 29.23
CA SER A 6 2.27 -0.96 29.28
C SER A 6 2.01 -0.30 27.94
N GLU A 7 3.04 0.26 27.30
CA GLU A 7 2.92 0.87 25.97
C GLU A 7 2.48 -0.16 24.92
N LEU A 8 3.07 -1.36 24.94
CA LEU A 8 2.68 -2.46 24.05
C LEU A 8 1.23 -2.90 24.30
N LEU A 9 0.77 -2.90 25.55
CA LEU A 9 -0.63 -3.20 25.86
C LEU A 9 -1.57 -2.13 25.31
N THR A 10 -1.25 -0.85 25.48
CA THR A 10 -2.03 0.26 24.89
C THR A 10 -2.12 0.16 23.37
N LEU A 11 -1.00 -0.16 22.70
CA LEU A 11 -1.01 -0.40 21.26
C LEU A 11 -1.87 -1.60 20.88
N TRP A 12 -1.76 -2.70 21.63
CA TRP A 12 -2.54 -3.90 21.36
C TRP A 12 -4.04 -3.63 21.52
N GLU A 13 -4.48 -2.98 22.59
CA GLU A 13 -5.89 -2.65 22.82
C GLU A 13 -6.49 -1.80 21.69
N ALA A 14 -5.72 -0.85 21.16
CA ALA A 14 -6.13 0.03 20.07
C ALA A 14 -5.99 -0.59 18.66
N GLY A 15 -5.30 -1.73 18.54
CA GLY A 15 -4.98 -2.32 17.24
C GLY A 15 -6.14 -3.08 16.60
N THR A 16 -6.13 -3.14 15.26
CA THR A 16 -7.14 -3.88 14.50
C THR A 16 -6.79 -5.37 14.47
N PRO A 17 -7.70 -6.29 14.86
CA PRO A 17 -7.46 -7.74 14.77
C PRO A 17 -7.07 -8.18 13.37
N LEU A 18 -6.12 -9.12 13.25
CA LEU A 18 -5.56 -9.59 11.97
C LEU A 18 -6.64 -10.03 10.97
N GLN A 19 -7.70 -10.70 11.43
CA GLN A 19 -8.85 -11.10 10.62
C GLN A 19 -9.48 -9.90 9.87
N GLN A 20 -9.62 -8.78 10.57
CA GLN A 20 -10.28 -7.57 10.08
C GLN A 20 -9.29 -6.65 9.36
N ALA A 21 -8.03 -6.69 9.76
CA ALA A 21 -6.95 -5.88 9.21
C ALA A 21 -6.83 -6.00 7.68
N VAL A 22 -7.11 -7.19 7.12
CA VAL A 22 -7.12 -7.41 5.66
C VAL A 22 -8.05 -6.41 4.95
N HIS A 23 -9.21 -6.11 5.52
CA HIS A 23 -10.16 -5.16 4.94
C HIS A 23 -9.84 -3.70 5.28
N VAL A 24 -9.23 -3.45 6.44
CA VAL A 24 -8.88 -2.09 6.89
C VAL A 24 -7.67 -1.55 6.13
N PHE A 25 -6.65 -2.37 5.90
CA PHE A 25 -5.37 -1.91 5.34
C PHE A 25 -5.17 -2.27 3.86
N ALA A 26 -6.11 -2.97 3.22
CA ALA A 26 -6.02 -3.22 1.78
C ALA A 26 -5.97 -1.91 0.95
N PRO A 27 -5.28 -1.92 -0.20
CA PRO A 27 -5.36 -0.84 -1.19
C PRO A 27 -6.79 -0.49 -1.58
N LYS A 28 -7.06 0.79 -1.86
CA LYS A 28 -8.40 1.30 -2.20
C LYS A 28 -9.04 0.53 -3.37
N ASP A 29 -8.26 0.27 -4.41
CA ASP A 29 -8.75 -0.41 -5.62
C ASP A 29 -9.15 -1.86 -5.31
N LEU A 30 -8.35 -2.59 -4.53
CA LEU A 30 -8.70 -3.95 -4.10
C LEU A 30 -9.94 -3.98 -3.20
N LYS A 31 -10.16 -2.96 -2.35
CA LYS A 31 -11.39 -2.85 -1.58
C LYS A 31 -12.60 -2.60 -2.47
N ALA A 32 -12.47 -1.77 -3.50
CA ALA A 32 -13.53 -1.50 -4.46
C ALA A 32 -13.89 -2.77 -5.25
N ASP A 33 -12.87 -3.49 -5.76
CA ASP A 33 -13.03 -4.77 -6.44
C ASP A 33 -13.69 -5.81 -5.52
N TRP A 34 -13.26 -5.93 -4.27
CA TRP A 34 -13.84 -6.84 -3.29
C TRP A 34 -15.31 -6.50 -3.00
N LYS A 35 -15.64 -5.22 -2.85
CA LYS A 35 -17.02 -4.76 -2.65
C LYS A 35 -17.89 -5.12 -3.86
N SER A 36 -17.39 -4.89 -5.07
CA SER A 36 -18.06 -5.27 -6.32
C SER A 36 -18.28 -6.78 -6.40
N ALA A 37 -17.24 -7.59 -6.23
CA ALA A 37 -17.34 -9.06 -6.27
C ALA A 37 -18.27 -9.63 -5.16
N ARG A 38 -18.35 -8.96 -4.00
CA ARG A 38 -19.26 -9.36 -2.92
C ARG A 38 -20.72 -9.00 -3.21
N SER A 39 -20.98 -7.94 -3.99
CA SER A 39 -22.33 -7.59 -4.42
C SER A 39 -22.94 -8.55 -5.44
N GLN A 40 -22.11 -9.29 -6.19
CA GLN A 40 -22.57 -10.35 -7.08
C GLN A 40 -23.06 -11.55 -6.27
N SER A 41 -24.32 -11.95 -6.40
CA SER A 41 -24.87 -13.08 -5.63
C SER A 41 -24.59 -14.41 -6.32
N SER A 42 -23.69 -15.22 -5.74
CA SER A 42 -23.46 -16.60 -6.19
C SER A 42 -24.70 -17.47 -6.03
N LEU A 43 -25.54 -17.21 -5.02
CA LEU A 43 -26.82 -17.91 -4.83
C LEU A 43 -27.84 -17.52 -5.89
N GLN A 44 -27.86 -16.26 -6.32
CA GLN A 44 -28.72 -15.83 -7.41
C GLN A 44 -28.28 -16.46 -8.73
N ALA A 45 -26.98 -16.48 -9.03
CA ALA A 45 -26.45 -17.14 -10.21
C ALA A 45 -26.79 -18.64 -10.26
N ILE A 46 -26.67 -19.35 -9.13
CA ILE A 46 -27.10 -20.76 -9.00
C ILE A 46 -28.60 -20.90 -9.27
N ARG A 47 -29.42 -20.01 -8.67
CA ARG A 47 -30.87 -20.04 -8.80
C ARG A 47 -31.32 -19.77 -10.24
N ASP A 48 -30.81 -18.70 -10.85
CA ASP A 48 -31.12 -18.32 -12.23
C ASP A 48 -30.75 -19.46 -13.19
N ARG A 49 -29.60 -20.12 -12.95
CA ARG A 49 -29.17 -21.27 -13.75
C ARG A 49 -30.03 -22.51 -13.52
N ALA A 50 -30.42 -22.79 -12.28
CA ALA A 50 -31.33 -23.89 -11.96
C ALA A 50 -32.72 -23.68 -12.57
N GLU A 51 -33.22 -22.44 -12.59
CA GLU A 51 -34.48 -22.07 -13.23
C GLU A 51 -34.40 -22.21 -14.77
N ALA A 52 -33.30 -21.77 -15.39
CA ALA A 52 -33.08 -21.94 -16.83
C ALA A 52 -32.96 -23.43 -17.25
N ASP A 53 -32.27 -24.23 -16.44
CA ASP A 53 -32.09 -25.66 -16.69
C ASP A 53 -33.36 -26.48 -16.34
N ALA A 54 -34.35 -25.92 -15.62
CA ALA A 54 -35.59 -26.62 -15.28
C ALA A 54 -36.35 -27.09 -16.53
N ALA A 55 -36.30 -26.30 -17.61
CA ALA A 55 -36.95 -26.60 -18.89
C ALA A 55 -36.17 -27.56 -19.80
N THR A 56 -34.95 -27.97 -19.42
CA THR A 56 -34.13 -28.89 -20.23
C THR A 56 -34.34 -30.35 -19.83
N GLU A 57 -34.25 -31.30 -20.77
CA GLU A 57 -34.36 -32.74 -20.47
C GLU A 57 -33.07 -33.37 -19.90
N ALA A 58 -32.09 -32.55 -19.53
CA ALA A 58 -30.81 -33.05 -19.03
C ALA A 58 -30.95 -33.80 -17.68
N PRO A 59 -30.08 -34.78 -17.39
CA PRO A 59 -30.03 -35.44 -16.09
C PRO A 59 -29.84 -34.46 -14.93
N ILE A 60 -30.49 -34.73 -13.79
CA ILE A 60 -30.45 -33.87 -12.60
C ILE A 60 -29.01 -33.59 -12.12
N ALA A 61 -28.15 -34.60 -12.13
CA ALA A 61 -26.74 -34.45 -11.75
C ALA A 61 -25.99 -33.44 -12.65
N GLU A 62 -26.30 -33.42 -13.94
CA GLU A 62 -25.69 -32.51 -14.91
C GLU A 62 -26.20 -31.07 -14.71
N LYS A 63 -27.50 -30.90 -14.44
CA LYS A 63 -28.11 -29.61 -14.09
C LYS A 63 -27.49 -29.01 -12.82
N ILE A 64 -27.29 -29.83 -11.78
CA ILE A 64 -26.60 -29.42 -10.55
C ILE A 64 -25.15 -29.01 -10.84
N SER A 65 -24.42 -29.81 -11.62
CA SER A 65 -23.04 -29.51 -11.98
C SER A 65 -22.92 -28.18 -12.75
N ARG A 66 -23.82 -27.90 -13.69
CA ARG A 66 -23.85 -26.63 -14.43
C ARG A 66 -24.21 -25.44 -13.56
N ALA A 67 -25.17 -25.59 -12.63
CA ALA A 67 -25.52 -24.53 -11.69
C ALA A 67 -24.35 -24.17 -10.75
N ILE A 68 -23.59 -25.16 -10.29
CA ILE A 68 -22.37 -24.93 -9.49
C ILE A 68 -21.30 -24.24 -10.35
N ALA A 69 -21.06 -24.73 -11.57
CA ALA A 69 -20.08 -24.16 -12.49
C ALA A 69 -20.33 -22.67 -12.82
N GLU A 70 -21.59 -22.23 -12.80
CA GLU A 70 -21.96 -20.81 -12.98
C GLU A 70 -21.53 -19.93 -11.80
N ALA A 71 -21.52 -20.47 -10.58
CA ALA A 71 -21.06 -19.75 -9.40
C ALA A 71 -19.53 -19.75 -9.25
N ASP A 72 -18.84 -20.72 -9.85
CA ASP A 72 -17.39 -20.89 -9.72
C ASP A 72 -16.59 -19.62 -10.08
N PRO A 73 -16.86 -18.89 -11.18
CA PRO A 73 -16.16 -17.64 -11.49
C PRO A 73 -16.31 -16.58 -10.39
N ILE A 74 -17.49 -16.45 -9.79
CA ILE A 74 -17.77 -15.48 -8.72
C ILE A 74 -17.01 -15.87 -7.44
N LEU A 75 -17.05 -17.15 -7.08
CA LEU A 75 -16.36 -17.67 -5.89
C LEU A 75 -14.84 -17.59 -6.05
N ASN A 76 -14.31 -17.97 -7.22
CA ASN A 76 -12.89 -17.90 -7.54
C ASN A 76 -12.39 -16.45 -7.54
N ARG A 77 -13.17 -15.52 -8.10
CA ARG A 77 -12.81 -14.09 -8.09
C ARG A 77 -12.73 -13.54 -6.67
N ARG A 78 -13.65 -13.94 -5.79
CA ARG A 78 -13.61 -13.56 -4.37
C ARG A 78 -12.36 -14.15 -3.70
N ALA A 79 -12.09 -15.44 -3.88
CA ALA A 79 -10.91 -16.08 -3.29
C ALA A 79 -9.60 -15.40 -3.73
N ASP A 80 -9.46 -15.10 -5.03
CA ASP A 80 -8.32 -14.37 -5.60
C ASP A 80 -8.17 -12.97 -4.97
N LEU A 81 -9.24 -12.19 -4.90
CA LEU A 81 -9.21 -10.85 -4.28
C LEU A 81 -8.81 -10.91 -2.81
N MET A 82 -9.38 -11.85 -2.04
CA MET A 82 -9.01 -12.05 -0.64
C MET A 82 -7.53 -12.40 -0.50
N ASN A 83 -7.01 -13.30 -1.33
CA ASN A 83 -5.60 -13.68 -1.34
C ASN A 83 -4.69 -12.48 -1.67
N ARG A 84 -5.07 -11.64 -2.64
CA ARG A 84 -4.34 -10.41 -2.96
C ARG A 84 -4.35 -9.42 -1.80
N MET A 85 -5.48 -9.23 -1.13
CA MET A 85 -5.58 -8.34 0.04
C MET A 85 -4.69 -8.84 1.19
N ARG A 86 -4.75 -10.16 1.49
CA ARG A 86 -3.90 -10.81 2.49
C ARG A 86 -2.41 -10.66 2.16
N TRP A 87 -2.05 -10.86 0.90
CA TRP A 87 -0.67 -10.69 0.42
C TRP A 87 -0.19 -9.24 0.60
N ASN A 88 -1.00 -8.25 0.21
CA ASN A 88 -0.65 -6.83 0.36
C ASN A 88 -0.43 -6.44 1.83
N LEU A 89 -1.30 -6.91 2.73
CA LEU A 89 -1.14 -6.66 4.16
C LEU A 89 0.16 -7.29 4.69
N ALA A 90 0.41 -8.57 4.39
CA ALA A 90 1.63 -9.25 4.82
C ALA A 90 2.89 -8.56 4.27
N GLU A 91 2.84 -8.08 3.03
CA GLU A 91 3.95 -7.36 2.42
C GLU A 91 4.20 -5.99 3.06
N ALA A 92 3.14 -5.25 3.41
CA ALA A 92 3.28 -4.00 4.16
C ALA A 92 3.94 -4.23 5.53
N LEU A 93 3.63 -5.33 6.20
CA LEU A 93 4.22 -5.73 7.48
C LEU A 93 5.68 -6.16 7.35
N ARG A 94 6.04 -6.91 6.29
CA ARG A 94 7.44 -7.24 5.99
C ARG A 94 8.30 -6.03 5.65
N ARG A 95 7.67 -4.95 5.16
CA ARG A 95 8.34 -3.69 4.82
C ARG A 95 8.31 -2.66 5.96
N ASP A 96 7.83 -3.06 7.14
CA ASP A 96 7.74 -2.19 8.32
C ASP A 96 6.89 -0.92 8.07
N LEU A 97 5.89 -1.03 7.18
CA LEU A 97 4.95 0.06 6.89
C LEU A 97 3.76 0.07 7.86
N LEU A 98 3.56 -1.03 8.58
CA LEU A 98 2.53 -1.25 9.57
C LEU A 98 3.18 -1.87 10.80
N ILE A 99 2.63 -1.56 11.97
CA ILE A 99 3.06 -2.15 13.24
C ILE A 99 2.14 -3.31 13.56
N ALA A 100 2.72 -4.41 14.03
CA ALA A 100 1.97 -5.53 14.56
C ALA A 100 2.37 -5.82 16.00
N VAL A 101 1.37 -6.07 16.83
CA VAL A 101 1.53 -6.45 18.23
C VAL A 101 0.69 -7.69 18.51
N ALA A 102 1.21 -8.59 19.32
CA ALA A 102 0.56 -9.87 19.63
C ALA A 102 1.06 -10.44 20.95
N PHE A 103 0.45 -11.50 21.45
CA PHE A 103 1.00 -12.28 22.55
C PHE A 103 1.75 -13.49 22.01
N GLU A 104 2.88 -13.83 22.63
CA GLU A 104 3.52 -15.13 22.40
C GLU A 104 2.72 -16.23 23.11
N PHE A 105 2.52 -17.36 22.42
CA PHE A 105 1.85 -18.54 22.96
C PHE A 105 2.87 -19.49 23.60
N PRO A 106 2.58 -20.08 24.77
CA PRO A 106 1.32 -19.97 25.52
C PRO A 106 1.17 -18.64 26.27
N ARG A 107 -0.01 -18.03 26.14
CA ARG A 107 -0.36 -16.80 26.86
C ARG A 107 -0.83 -17.14 28.28
N THR A 108 -0.33 -16.38 29.25
CA THR A 108 -0.80 -16.36 30.64
C THR A 108 -1.39 -14.99 30.97
N LEU A 109 -2.02 -14.84 32.14
CA LEU A 109 -2.53 -13.54 32.60
C LEU A 109 -1.40 -12.50 32.80
N ALA A 110 -0.18 -12.94 33.08
CA ALA A 110 0.98 -12.07 33.25
C ALA A 110 1.73 -11.81 31.94
N SER A 111 1.36 -12.47 30.84
CA SER A 111 2.01 -12.26 29.55
C SER A 111 1.75 -10.84 29.06
N ALA A 112 2.82 -10.13 28.69
CA ALA A 112 2.74 -8.86 27.99
C ALA A 112 2.71 -9.09 26.46
N PRO A 113 2.05 -8.22 25.69
CA PRO A 113 2.16 -8.28 24.25
C PRO A 113 3.57 -7.86 23.81
N VAL A 114 3.97 -8.36 22.64
CA VAL A 114 5.23 -8.08 21.98
C VAL A 114 4.97 -7.48 20.61
N GLU A 115 5.87 -6.60 20.16
CA GLU A 115 5.88 -6.12 18.79
C GLU A 115 6.49 -7.19 17.87
N LEU A 116 5.77 -7.52 16.80
CA LEU A 116 6.19 -8.53 15.83
C LEU A 116 7.14 -7.92 14.83
N ARG A 117 8.34 -8.51 14.73
CA ARG A 117 9.36 -8.06 13.78
C ARG A 117 8.99 -8.44 12.34
N PRO A 118 9.46 -7.68 11.33
CA PRO A 118 9.18 -7.96 9.92
C PRO A 118 9.54 -9.39 9.48
N GLU A 119 10.57 -10.00 10.06
CA GLU A 119 11.05 -11.32 9.68
C GLU A 119 10.04 -12.43 10.01
N TYR A 120 9.24 -12.28 11.07
CA TYR A 120 8.24 -13.27 11.47
C TYR A 120 7.13 -13.42 10.43
N TRP A 121 6.90 -12.40 9.60
CA TRP A 121 5.90 -12.42 8.53
C TRP A 121 6.29 -13.28 7.31
N ARG A 122 7.45 -13.94 7.35
CA ARG A 122 7.80 -15.05 6.45
C ARG A 122 7.18 -16.37 6.88
N GLY A 123 6.77 -16.48 8.15
CA GLY A 123 6.07 -17.63 8.69
C GLY A 123 4.65 -17.79 8.15
N LYS A 124 3.89 -18.74 8.72
CA LYS A 124 2.51 -19.04 8.32
C LYS A 124 1.53 -18.09 9.02
N GLN A 125 0.78 -17.32 8.25
CA GLN A 125 -0.33 -16.52 8.75
C GLN A 125 -1.60 -17.39 8.83
N VAL A 126 -2.14 -17.59 10.02
CA VAL A 126 -3.43 -18.29 10.22
C VAL A 126 -4.51 -17.22 10.40
N TRP A 127 -4.93 -16.65 9.26
CA TRP A 127 -5.80 -15.47 9.18
C TRP A 127 -7.05 -15.60 10.03
N ASP A 128 -7.77 -16.71 9.92
CA ASP A 128 -9.09 -16.88 10.55
C ASP A 128 -8.98 -16.92 12.08
N LYS A 129 -7.86 -17.40 12.61
CA LYS A 129 -7.56 -17.42 14.06
C LYS A 129 -6.84 -16.17 14.55
N GLY A 130 -6.35 -15.33 13.64
CA GLY A 130 -5.60 -14.13 13.99
C GLY A 130 -4.24 -14.48 14.60
N GLU A 131 -3.56 -15.48 14.03
CA GLU A 131 -2.29 -15.99 14.53
C GLU A 131 -1.18 -15.91 13.47
N LEU A 132 0.06 -15.83 13.95
CA LEU A 132 1.26 -15.93 13.13
C LEU A 132 2.16 -17.02 13.71
N HIS A 133 2.54 -18.00 12.89
CA HIS A 133 3.46 -19.07 13.28
C HIS A 133 4.78 -18.82 12.57
N ALA A 134 5.84 -18.54 13.32
CA ALA A 134 7.17 -18.23 12.80
C ALA A 134 8.20 -19.10 13.51
N ASP A 135 8.89 -19.97 12.75
CA ASP A 135 9.80 -20.98 13.28
C ASP A 135 9.14 -21.82 14.40
N ASN A 136 9.67 -21.75 15.62
CA ASN A 136 9.13 -22.42 16.81
C ASN A 136 8.27 -21.50 17.68
N LEU A 137 7.95 -20.30 17.20
CA LEU A 137 7.13 -19.33 17.91
C LEU A 137 5.72 -19.29 17.31
N ARG A 138 4.74 -19.15 18.20
CA ARG A 138 3.35 -18.91 17.83
C ARG A 138 2.90 -17.62 18.48
N PHE A 139 2.44 -16.68 17.67
CA PHE A 139 1.84 -15.43 18.12
C PHE A 139 0.33 -15.51 17.96
N VAL A 140 -0.39 -15.10 18.99
CA VAL A 140 -1.85 -15.14 19.07
C VAL A 140 -2.42 -13.75 19.30
N GLU A 141 -3.69 -13.57 18.95
CA GLU A 141 -4.39 -12.28 19.07
C GLU A 141 -3.62 -11.15 18.37
N VAL A 142 -3.10 -11.44 17.17
CA VAL A 142 -2.31 -10.48 16.40
C VAL A 142 -3.18 -9.29 16.02
N ARG A 143 -2.67 -8.09 16.30
CA ARG A 143 -3.34 -6.82 16.00
C ARG A 143 -2.40 -5.87 15.26
N ILE A 144 -2.97 -5.12 14.33
CA ILE A 144 -2.26 -4.30 13.36
C ILE A 144 -2.63 -2.81 13.53
N LEU A 145 -1.64 -1.94 13.48
CA LEU A 145 -1.79 -0.49 13.61
C LEU A 145 -1.01 0.27 12.52
N MET A 146 -1.45 1.49 12.24
CA MET A 146 -0.63 2.46 11.50
C MET A 146 0.47 3.01 12.41
N PRO A 147 1.69 3.26 11.90
CA PRO A 147 2.74 3.92 12.67
C PRO A 147 2.32 5.26 13.27
N ALA A 148 1.56 6.08 12.53
CA ALA A 148 1.04 7.36 13.01
C ALA A 148 0.05 7.20 14.18
N GLN A 149 -0.77 6.14 14.16
CA GLN A 149 -1.69 5.81 15.26
C GLN A 149 -0.90 5.39 16.51
N ALA A 150 0.12 4.57 16.35
CA ALA A 150 0.97 4.15 17.46
C ALA A 150 1.72 5.34 18.09
N ALA A 151 2.27 6.24 17.27
CA ALA A 151 2.94 7.45 17.76
C ALA A 151 2.00 8.32 18.61
N ALA A 152 0.79 8.57 18.11
CA ALA A 152 -0.23 9.36 18.82
C ALA A 152 -0.60 8.74 20.18
N LEU A 153 -0.75 7.41 20.24
CA LEU A 153 -1.11 6.70 21.48
C LEU A 153 -0.02 6.73 22.55
N LEU A 154 1.25 6.73 22.15
CA LEU A 154 2.39 6.72 23.07
C LEU A 154 2.85 8.12 23.48
N GLY A 155 2.04 9.15 23.20
CA GLY A 155 2.40 10.54 23.50
C GLY A 155 3.59 11.05 22.68
N GLY A 156 3.99 10.32 21.64
CA GLY A 156 4.89 10.85 20.63
C GLY A 156 4.16 11.97 19.90
N SER A 157 4.82 13.12 19.72
CA SER A 157 4.33 14.09 18.75
C SER A 157 4.14 13.35 17.42
N VAL A 158 2.96 13.46 16.82
CA VAL A 158 2.75 13.05 15.43
C VAL A 158 3.46 14.07 14.55
N GLU A 159 4.78 14.15 14.68
CA GLU A 159 5.63 14.54 13.56
C GLU A 159 5.44 13.40 12.58
N GLY A 160 4.44 13.60 11.71
CA GLY A 160 3.91 12.59 10.80
C GLY A 160 5.08 11.82 10.23
N THR A 161 5.06 10.50 10.42
CA THR A 161 6.19 9.62 10.11
C THR A 161 6.85 10.08 8.83
N ALA A 162 7.97 10.79 8.99
CA ALA A 162 8.82 11.11 7.88
C ALA A 162 9.21 9.73 7.38
N ARG A 163 8.57 9.30 6.28
CA ARG A 163 9.15 8.29 5.40
C ARG A 163 10.62 8.60 5.42
N LYS A 164 11.50 7.66 5.80
CA LYS A 164 12.92 7.78 5.45
C LYS A 164 12.89 8.30 4.03
N PRO A 165 13.31 9.56 3.75
CA PRO A 165 13.13 10.09 2.43
C PRO A 165 13.90 9.12 1.56
N GLY A 166 13.18 8.32 0.75
CA GLY A 166 13.80 7.77 -0.44
C GLY A 166 14.46 8.98 -1.08
N ARG A 167 15.78 8.87 -1.35
CA ARG A 167 16.67 9.95 -1.79
C ARG A 167 15.85 11.12 -2.33
N PRO A 168 15.87 12.32 -1.68
CA PRO A 168 14.98 13.41 -2.02
C PRO A 168 14.88 13.52 -3.54
N GLY A 169 13.65 13.40 -4.06
CA GLY A 169 13.44 13.50 -5.50
C GLY A 169 14.01 14.84 -5.98
N TYR A 170 14.44 14.91 -7.23
CA TYR A 170 15.10 16.08 -7.82
C TYR A 170 14.27 17.38 -7.79
N GLY A 171 13.06 17.41 -7.21
CA GLY A 171 12.14 18.53 -7.28
C GLY A 171 12.74 19.87 -6.83
N PRO A 172 13.26 19.98 -5.59
CA PRO A 172 13.90 21.21 -5.11
C PRO A 172 15.10 21.63 -5.96
N ASP A 173 15.85 20.66 -6.47
CA ASP A 173 17.02 20.93 -7.29
C ASP A 173 16.66 21.36 -8.72
N ILE A 174 15.58 20.80 -9.30
CA ILE A 174 15.02 21.21 -10.60
C ILE A 174 14.48 22.64 -10.51
N GLU A 175 13.81 22.99 -9.42
CA GLU A 175 13.31 24.33 -9.16
C GLU A 175 14.46 25.34 -9.03
N ALA A 176 15.48 25.01 -8.23
CA ALA A 176 16.69 25.82 -8.11
C ALA A 176 17.41 26.01 -9.45
N ALA A 177 17.53 24.94 -10.24
CA ALA A 177 18.09 24.98 -11.58
C ALA A 177 17.28 25.90 -12.50
N PHE A 178 15.94 25.80 -12.47
CA PHE A 178 15.06 26.62 -13.28
C PHE A 178 15.22 28.11 -12.97
N HIS A 179 15.19 28.50 -11.68
CA HIS A 179 15.38 29.89 -11.30
C HIS A 179 16.78 30.42 -11.63
N ALA A 180 17.83 29.61 -11.44
CA ALA A 180 19.19 29.99 -11.78
C ALA A 180 19.36 30.20 -13.29
N LEU A 181 18.79 29.30 -14.11
CA LEU A 181 18.82 29.41 -15.58
C LEU A 181 17.96 30.57 -16.08
N ASN A 182 16.80 30.83 -15.47
CA ASN A 182 15.95 31.97 -15.81
C ASN A 182 16.64 33.30 -15.47
N LYS A 183 17.22 33.42 -14.28
CA LYS A 183 18.03 34.58 -13.87
C LYS A 183 19.23 34.80 -14.79
N ALA A 184 19.80 33.73 -15.35
CA ALA A 184 20.89 33.78 -16.32
C ALA A 184 20.42 34.03 -17.77
N GLY A 185 19.12 34.25 -18.02
CA GLY A 185 18.56 34.48 -19.36
C GLY A 185 18.59 33.24 -20.26
N LYS A 186 18.75 32.05 -19.70
CA LYS A 186 18.86 30.77 -20.44
C LYS A 186 17.52 30.04 -20.60
N ILE A 187 16.46 30.55 -19.99
CA ILE A 187 15.09 30.07 -20.22
C ILE A 187 14.44 31.05 -21.19
N ALA A 188 14.02 30.55 -22.35
CA ALA A 188 13.32 31.31 -23.38
C ALA A 188 11.81 31.03 -23.29
N PRO A 189 10.98 31.99 -22.82
CA PRO A 189 9.54 31.77 -22.64
C PRO A 189 8.80 31.48 -23.95
N HIS A 190 9.34 31.94 -25.09
CA HIS A 190 8.79 31.74 -26.43
C HIS A 190 9.17 30.39 -27.07
N ALA A 191 10.11 29.64 -26.47
CA ALA A 191 10.47 28.30 -26.92
C ALA A 191 9.65 27.24 -26.17
N SER A 192 9.62 26.00 -26.68
CA SER A 192 8.90 24.95 -25.96
C SER A 192 9.55 24.70 -24.60
N MET A 193 8.74 24.48 -23.57
CA MET A 193 9.24 24.15 -22.23
C MET A 193 10.20 22.93 -22.25
N SER A 194 9.89 21.90 -23.05
CA SER A 194 10.71 20.68 -23.13
C SER A 194 12.11 20.92 -23.72
N SER A 195 12.29 21.96 -24.54
CA SER A 195 13.61 22.31 -25.09
C SER A 195 14.63 22.71 -24.01
N HIS A 196 14.16 23.11 -22.82
CA HIS A 196 15.01 23.52 -21.71
C HIS A 196 15.41 22.38 -20.76
N TYR A 197 14.84 21.18 -20.91
CA TYR A 197 15.12 20.05 -20.01
C TYR A 197 16.59 19.60 -20.03
N PRO A 198 17.29 19.55 -21.19
CA PRO A 198 18.73 19.27 -21.21
C PRO A 198 19.53 20.30 -20.39
N LEU A 199 19.20 21.59 -20.49
CA LEU A 199 19.88 22.65 -19.74
C LEU A 199 19.74 22.48 -18.23
N ILE A 200 18.56 22.08 -17.77
CA ILE A 200 18.29 21.77 -16.36
C ILE A 200 19.15 20.59 -15.90
N ARG A 201 19.26 19.52 -16.70
CA ARG A 201 20.10 18.36 -16.38
C ARG A 201 21.57 18.72 -16.32
N ASP A 202 22.05 19.53 -17.25
CA ASP A 202 23.45 19.96 -17.28
C ASP A 202 23.78 20.86 -16.09
N TRP A 203 22.86 21.76 -15.71
CA TRP A 203 23.00 22.58 -14.51
C TRP A 203 23.10 21.71 -13.24
N LEU A 204 22.23 20.70 -13.11
CA LEU A 204 22.24 19.75 -11.99
C LEU A 204 23.54 18.95 -11.92
N ARG A 205 24.11 18.55 -13.06
CA ARG A 205 25.38 17.81 -13.11
C ARG A 205 26.54 18.61 -12.53
N VAL A 206 26.56 19.92 -12.77
CA VAL A 206 27.61 20.81 -12.29
C VAL A 206 27.41 21.17 -10.81
N HIS A 207 26.17 21.45 -10.39
CA HIS A 207 25.89 22.03 -9.06
C HIS A 207 25.45 21.02 -8.01
N ARG A 208 25.08 19.79 -8.41
CA ARG A 208 24.64 18.71 -7.53
C ARG A 208 25.31 17.37 -7.88
N PRO A 209 26.65 17.28 -7.85
CA PRO A 209 27.38 16.06 -8.23
C PRO A 209 27.00 14.84 -7.35
N ASP A 210 26.67 15.07 -6.07
CA ASP A 210 26.27 14.01 -5.12
C ASP A 210 24.95 13.32 -5.50
N SER A 211 24.12 13.99 -6.31
CA SER A 211 22.86 13.46 -6.82
C SER A 211 23.05 12.54 -8.04
N ALA A 212 24.26 12.40 -8.58
CA ALA A 212 24.60 11.57 -9.73
C ALA A 212 23.63 11.69 -10.93
N PRO A 213 23.30 12.91 -11.41
CA PRO A 213 22.39 13.08 -12.54
C PRO A 213 23.08 12.65 -13.85
N THR A 214 22.45 11.72 -14.57
CA THR A 214 22.89 11.28 -15.89
C THR A 214 22.28 12.17 -16.98
N PRO A 215 22.69 12.09 -18.26
CA PRO A 215 22.03 12.82 -19.35
C PRO A 215 20.51 12.56 -19.46
N HIS A 216 20.01 11.48 -18.85
CA HIS A 216 18.61 11.09 -18.86
C HIS A 216 17.93 11.14 -17.48
N THR A 217 18.66 11.55 -16.43
CA THR A 217 18.14 11.62 -15.04
C THR A 217 18.41 13.00 -14.45
N PRO A 218 17.39 13.74 -13.99
CA PRO A 218 15.97 13.36 -13.88
C PRO A 218 15.25 13.18 -15.24
N GLY A 219 14.26 12.29 -15.29
CA GLY A 219 13.45 12.05 -16.50
C GLY A 219 12.55 13.23 -16.85
N ASP A 220 12.10 13.32 -18.12
CA ASP A 220 11.33 14.46 -18.63
C ASP A 220 10.06 14.74 -17.82
N GLU A 221 9.34 13.71 -17.40
CA GLU A 221 8.11 13.86 -16.61
C GLU A 221 8.37 14.42 -15.20
N ALA A 222 9.54 14.11 -14.62
CA ALA A 222 9.94 14.67 -13.34
C ALA A 222 10.28 16.16 -13.46
N ILE A 223 10.98 16.55 -14.54
CA ILE A 223 11.28 17.95 -14.84
C ILE A 223 9.99 18.71 -15.17
N ARG A 224 9.15 18.17 -16.05
CA ARG A 224 7.87 18.76 -16.48
C ARG A 224 6.99 19.11 -15.29
N ARG A 225 6.83 18.20 -14.33
CA ARG A 225 5.95 18.41 -13.17
C ARG A 225 6.32 19.65 -12.35
N VAL A 226 7.62 19.93 -12.23
CA VAL A 226 8.12 21.07 -11.44
C VAL A 226 8.19 22.33 -12.29
N VAL A 227 8.65 22.22 -13.53
CA VAL A 227 8.86 23.37 -14.41
C VAL A 227 7.56 23.91 -15.00
N ALA A 228 6.56 23.07 -15.26
CA ALA A 228 5.31 23.50 -15.90
C ALA A 228 4.61 24.69 -15.22
N PRO A 229 4.39 24.71 -13.88
CA PRO A 229 3.80 25.87 -13.24
C PRO A 229 4.71 27.11 -13.31
N LEU A 230 6.03 26.95 -13.15
CA LEU A 230 6.99 28.06 -13.17
C LEU A 230 7.13 28.69 -14.56
N PHE A 231 7.13 27.86 -15.60
CA PHE A 231 7.22 28.29 -16.99
C PHE A 231 5.93 29.00 -17.43
N ARG A 232 4.75 28.52 -17.00
CA ARG A 232 3.46 29.20 -17.26
C ARG A 232 3.41 30.58 -16.63
N ALA A 233 3.83 30.71 -15.37
CA ALA A 233 3.91 32.02 -14.72
C ALA A 233 4.81 32.99 -15.49
N LEU A 234 5.95 32.51 -16.02
CA LEU A 234 6.85 33.33 -16.85
C LEU A 234 6.28 33.71 -18.22
N THR A 235 5.42 32.88 -18.81
CA THR A 235 4.75 33.22 -20.08
C THR A 235 3.55 34.13 -19.88
N ASP A 236 2.92 34.10 -18.70
CA ASP A 236 1.79 34.99 -18.37
C ASP A 236 2.28 36.40 -17.98
N ASP A 237 3.53 36.52 -17.48
CA ASP A 237 4.18 37.78 -17.10
C ASP A 237 5.04 38.42 -18.24
N ALA A 238 5.16 37.78 -19.40
CA ALA A 238 5.99 38.22 -20.54
C ALA A 238 5.16 38.73 -21.73
#